data_AF-A0A962GNT5-F1
#
_entry.id   AF-A0A962GNT5-F1
#
_cell.length_a   1.000
_cell.length_b   1.000
_cell.length_c   1.000
_cell.angle_alpha   90.00
_cell.angle_beta   90.00
_cell.angle_gamma   90.00
#
_symmetry.space_group_name_H-M   'P 1'
#
loop_
_entity.id
_entity.type
_entity.pdbx_description
1 polymer ?
#
loop_
_entity_poly.entity_id
_entity_poly.type
_entity_poly.pdbx_seq_one_letter_code
_entity_poly.pdbx_strand_id
1 'polypeptide(L)'
;ELERGRDELTKLLAQADQRYVPATAVAAVYFSLGDADRGFEWLQRAVAERDRGILFLQVDHAYDGYREDRRYRQLVTQLRFPDEGS
;
A
#
# COMPACT_ATOMS: atom_id res chain seq x y z
N GLU A 1 -8.22 -1.72 21.76
CA GLU A 1 -6.85 -1.50 21.24
C GLU A 1 -6.77 -1.27 19.73
N LEU A 2 -7.60 -1.89 18.89
CA LEU A 2 -7.59 -1.66 17.43
C LEU A 2 -8.17 -0.31 16.97
N GLU A 3 -9.07 0.28 17.76
CA GLU A 3 -9.74 1.54 17.42
C GLU A 3 -8.80 2.76 17.51
N ARG A 4 -7.82 2.73 18.43
CA ARG A 4 -6.84 3.81 18.59
C ARG A 4 -5.93 3.95 17.36
N GLY A 5 -5.51 2.83 16.78
CA GLY A 5 -4.70 2.83 15.56
C GLY A 5 -5.44 3.42 14.34
N ARG A 6 -6.76 3.25 14.26
CA ARG A 6 -7.58 3.82 13.18
C ARG A 6 -7.86 5.31 13.36
N ASP A 7 -8.04 5.79 14.58
CA ASP A 7 -8.19 7.23 14.85
C ASP A 7 -6.89 8.00 14.59
N GLU A 8 -5.75 7.44 15.02
CA GLU A 8 -4.42 7.99 14.75
C GLU A 8 -4.14 8.06 13.24
N LEU A 9 -4.48 6.98 12.50
CA LEU A 9 -4.38 6.96 11.04
C LEU A 9 -5.27 8.01 10.39
N THR A 10 -6.52 8.17 10.86
CA THR A 10 -7.46 9.17 10.32
C THR A 10 -6.95 10.60 10.54
N LYS A 11 -6.36 10.88 11.71
CA LYS A 11 -5.73 12.19 11.98
C LYS A 11 -4.50 12.44 11.13
N LEU A 12 -3.63 11.44 10.96
CA LEU A 12 -2.47 11.54 10.08
C LEU A 12 -2.89 11.77 8.63
N LEU A 13 -3.92 11.07 8.15
CA LEU A 13 -4.51 11.26 6.82
C LEU A 13 -5.13 12.65 6.63
N ALA A 14 -5.78 13.19 7.66
CA ALA A 14 -6.38 14.53 7.62
C ALA A 14 -5.33 15.65 7.65
N GLN A 15 -4.24 15.49 8.40
CA GLN A 15 -3.13 16.45 8.41
C GLN A 15 -2.25 16.35 7.16
N ALA A 16 -2.20 15.17 6.55
CA ALA A 16 -1.55 14.91 5.28
C ALA A 16 -2.22 15.57 4.07
N ASP A 17 -3.47 16.00 4.18
CA ASP A 17 -4.10 16.80 3.12
C ASP A 17 -3.33 18.12 2.87
N GLN A 18 -2.60 18.63 3.87
CA GLN A 18 -1.68 19.77 3.73
C GLN A 18 -0.28 19.39 3.21
N ARG A 19 0.09 18.11 3.22
CA ARG A 19 1.35 17.55 2.72
C ARG A 19 1.06 16.18 2.11
N TYR A 20 0.79 16.14 0.81
CA TYR A 20 0.52 14.92 0.02
C TYR A 20 1.11 13.66 0.68
N VAL A 21 0.26 12.84 1.30
CA VAL A 21 0.68 11.52 1.79
C VAL A 21 0.47 10.50 0.70
N PRO A 22 1.51 9.75 0.36
CA PRO A 22 1.39 8.73 -0.66
C PRO A 22 0.44 7.63 -0.22
N ALA A 23 -0.44 7.20 -1.11
CA ALA A 23 -1.42 6.14 -0.84
C ALA A 23 -0.74 4.82 -0.43
N THR A 24 0.51 4.60 -0.84
CA THR A 24 1.32 3.45 -0.41
C THR A 24 1.69 3.49 1.08
N ALA A 25 1.91 4.67 1.67
CA ALA A 25 2.19 4.79 3.10
C ALA A 25 0.94 4.39 3.92
N VAL A 26 -0.24 4.76 3.42
CA VAL A 26 -1.53 4.37 4.01
C VAL A 26 -1.72 2.85 3.93
N ALA A 27 -1.43 2.27 2.77
CA ALA A 27 -1.47 0.83 2.57
C ALA A 27 -0.55 0.09 3.55
N ALA A 28 0.69 0.54 3.74
CA ALA A 28 1.66 -0.04 4.66
C ALA A 28 1.17 -0.06 6.11
N VAL A 29 0.45 0.98 6.56
CA VAL A 29 -0.16 0.99 7.89
C VAL A 29 -1.25 -0.07 8.00
N TYR A 30 -2.15 -0.18 7.01
CA TYR A 30 -3.17 -1.22 7.02
C TYR A 30 -2.59 -2.64 7.01
N PHE A 31 -1.52 -2.88 6.25
CA PHE A 31 -0.80 -4.16 6.27
C PHE A 31 -0.16 -4.44 7.63
N SER A 32 0.42 -3.42 8.28
CA SER A 32 0.99 -3.53 9.64
C SER A 32 -0.08 -3.81 10.70
N LEU A 33 -1.32 -3.41 10.46
CA LEU A 33 -2.48 -3.71 11.30
C LEU A 33 -3.12 -5.09 11.01
N GLY A 34 -2.60 -5.83 10.02
CA GLY A 34 -3.14 -7.12 9.57
C GLY A 34 -4.41 -7.00 8.72
N ASP A 35 -4.80 -5.79 8.32
CA ASP A 35 -6.00 -5.54 7.50
C ASP A 35 -5.60 -5.47 6.01
N ALA A 36 -5.30 -6.65 5.45
CA ALA A 36 -4.79 -6.78 4.09
C ALA A 36 -5.79 -6.29 3.03
N ASP A 37 -7.10 -6.48 3.24
CA ASP A 37 -8.13 -6.03 2.32
C ASP A 37 -8.06 -4.52 2.09
N ARG A 38 -8.05 -3.73 3.17
CA ARG A 38 -7.89 -2.28 3.07
C ARG A 38 -6.53 -1.89 2.51
N GLY A 39 -5.46 -2.59 2.92
CA GLY A 39 -4.12 -2.36 2.38
C GLY A 39 -4.11 -2.44 0.85
N PHE A 40 -4.74 -3.47 0.28
CA PHE A 40 -4.86 -3.63 -1.17
C PHE A 40 -5.77 -2.60 -1.83
N GLU A 41 -6.86 -2.17 -1.19
CA GLU A 41 -7.68 -1.06 -1.71
C GLU A 41 -6.85 0.23 -1.85
N TRP A 42 -6.01 0.54 -0.85
CA TRP A 42 -5.12 1.70 -0.90
C TRP A 42 -4.01 1.55 -1.93
N LEU A 43 -3.48 0.34 -2.15
CA LEU A 43 -2.53 0.09 -3.24
C LEU A 43 -3.17 0.29 -4.62
N GLN A 44 -4.40 -0.18 -4.85
CA GLN A 44 -5.11 0.08 -6.10
C GLN A 44 -5.31 1.57 -6.33
N ARG A 45 -5.66 2.30 -5.26
CA ARG A 45 -5.79 3.76 -5.31
C ARG A 45 -4.46 4.42 -5.66
N ALA A 46 -3.36 3.98 -5.05
CA ALA A 46 -2.02 4.42 -5.38
C ALA A 46 -1.74 4.25 -6.89
N VAL A 47 -2.18 3.13 -7.49
CA VAL A 47 -1.93 2.84 -8.92
C VAL A 47 -2.72 3.81 -9.79
N ALA A 48 -3.97 4.07 -9.43
CA ALA A 48 -4.81 5.05 -10.11
C ALA A 48 -4.26 6.47 -10.00
N GLU A 49 -3.74 6.85 -8.82
CA GLU A 49 -3.15 8.17 -8.53
C GLU A 49 -1.71 8.33 -9.07
N ARG A 50 -1.13 7.26 -9.64
CA ARG A 50 0.28 7.19 -10.07
C ARG A 50 1.25 7.58 -8.96
N ASP A 51 0.96 7.10 -7.77
CA ASP A 51 1.79 7.32 -6.59
C ASP A 51 3.21 6.79 -6.83
N ARG A 52 4.23 7.59 -6.53
CA ARG A 52 5.63 7.18 -6.74
C ARG A 52 6.07 6.04 -5.82
N GLY A 53 5.42 5.89 -4.68
CA GLY A 53 5.68 4.84 -3.70
C GLY A 53 5.46 3.44 -4.26
N ILE A 54 4.66 3.31 -5.32
CA ILE A 54 4.42 2.04 -6.00
C ILE A 54 5.69 1.43 -6.59
N LEU A 55 6.66 2.27 -6.98
CA LEU A 55 7.95 1.80 -7.49
C LEU A 55 8.73 0.98 -6.46
N PHE A 56 8.40 1.12 -5.17
CA PHE A 56 9.05 0.41 -4.08
C PHE A 56 8.32 -0.87 -3.66
N LEU A 57 7.17 -1.22 -4.26
CA LEU A 57 6.41 -2.42 -3.89
C LEU A 57 7.28 -3.69 -3.93
N GLN A 58 8.12 -3.84 -4.96
CA GLN A 58 8.97 -5.01 -5.13
C GLN A 58 10.16 -5.08 -4.17
N VAL A 59 10.55 -3.97 -3.52
CA VAL A 59 11.72 -3.92 -2.63
C VAL A 59 11.35 -3.74 -1.17
N ASP A 60 10.15 -3.26 -0.89
CA ASP A 60 9.71 -2.96 0.47
C ASP A 60 9.22 -4.23 1.18
N HIS A 61 9.90 -4.56 2.28
CA HIS A 61 9.66 -5.76 3.07
C HIS A 61 8.25 -5.81 3.68
N ALA A 62 7.55 -4.66 3.78
CA ALA A 62 6.16 -4.63 4.23
C ALA A 62 5.22 -5.48 3.36
N TYR A 63 5.64 -5.76 2.11
CA TYR A 63 4.86 -6.54 1.14
C TYR A 63 5.34 -7.98 0.96
N ASP A 64 6.44 -8.41 1.61
CA ASP A 64 7.01 -9.75 1.45
C ASP A 64 5.97 -10.85 1.74
N GLY A 65 5.19 -10.69 2.81
CA GLY A 65 4.12 -11.63 3.19
C GLY A 65 2.96 -11.70 2.20
N TYR A 66 2.89 -10.77 1.24
CA TYR A 66 1.82 -10.67 0.26
C TYR A 66 2.29 -10.92 -1.18
N ARG A 67 3.58 -11.22 -1.42
CA ARG A 67 4.12 -11.50 -2.76
C ARG A 67 3.45 -12.67 -3.48
N GLU A 68 2.97 -13.64 -2.71
CA GLU A 68 2.23 -14.79 -3.22
C GLU A 68 0.72 -14.53 -3.38
N ASP A 69 0.20 -13.43 -2.81
CA ASP A 69 -1.20 -13.03 -2.95
C ASP A 69 -1.49 -12.66 -4.43
N ARG A 70 -2.59 -13.20 -4.95
CA ARG A 70 -3.05 -12.95 -6.32
C ARG A 70 -3.22 -11.45 -6.60
N ARG A 71 -3.69 -10.68 -5.61
CA ARG A 71 -3.91 -9.23 -5.72
C ARG A 71 -2.59 -8.47 -5.89
N TYR A 72 -1.54 -8.89 -5.18
CA TYR A 72 -0.21 -8.32 -5.31
C TYR A 72 0.38 -8.59 -6.70
N ARG A 73 0.32 -9.84 -7.16
CA ARG A 73 0.78 -10.20 -8.51
C ARG A 73 0.05 -9.40 -9.60
N GLN A 74 -1.27 -9.24 -9.45
CA GLN A 74 -2.07 -8.45 -10.39
C GLN A 74 -1.63 -6.97 -10.41
N LEU A 75 -1.34 -6.37 -9.26
CA LEU A 75 -0.83 -5.00 -9.17
C LEU A 75 0.53 -4.87 -9.88
N VAL A 76 1.48 -5.76 -9.59
CA VAL A 76 2.81 -5.76 -10.22
C VAL A 76 2.72 -5.92 -11.75
N THR A 77 1.86 -6.82 -12.23
CA THR A 77 1.60 -7.01 -13.66
C THR A 77 1.00 -5.75 -14.31
N GLN A 78 0.03 -5.10 -13.65
CA GLN A 78 -0.58 -3.86 -14.17
C GLN A 78 0.44 -2.74 -14.34
N LEU A 79 1.40 -2.68 -13.43
CA LEU A 79 2.45 -1.66 -13.42
C LEU A 79 3.56 -1.95 -14.43
N ARG A 80 3.51 -3.10 -15.11
CA ARG A 80 4.53 -3.57 -16.05
C ARG A 80 5.93 -3.49 -15.45
N PHE A 81 6.06 -3.77 -14.16
CA PHE A 81 7.38 -4.12 -13.67
C PHE A 81 7.85 -5.32 -14.50
N PRO A 82 9.10 -5.32 -15.00
CA PRO A 82 9.64 -6.55 -15.53
C PRO A 82 9.43 -7.59 -14.43
N ASP A 83 8.74 -8.67 -14.78
CA ASP A 83 8.78 -9.89 -13.99
C ASP A 83 10.27 -10.10 -13.72
N GLU A 84 10.71 -10.00 -12.47
CA GLU A 84 12.05 -10.49 -12.10
C GLU A 84 11.97 -12.00 -12.27
N GLY A 85 12.03 -12.41 -13.53
CA GLY A 85 11.80 -13.74 -13.98
C GLY A 85 13.10 -14.53 -13.99
N SER A 86 12.89 -15.84 -13.89
CA SER A 86 13.75 -16.93 -14.38
C SER A 86 14.98 -17.28 -13.56
#